data_AF-A0A8S1LFC4-F1
#
_entry.id   AF-A0A8S1LFC4-F1
#
_cell.length_a   1.000
_cell.length_b   1.000
_cell.length_c   1.000
_cell.angle_alpha   90.00
_cell.angle_beta   90.00
_cell.angle_gamma   90.00
#
_symmetry.space_group_name_H-M   'P 1'
#
loop_
_entity.id
_entity.type
_entity.pdbx_description
1 polymer ?
#
loop_
_entity_poly.entity_id
_entity_poly.type
_entity_poly.pdbx_seq_one_letter_code
_entity_poly.pdbx_strand_id
1 'polypeptide(L)'
;MLSQKTLQLLRKYLDGYLKLENEIENKREQLAHNLYFEPYTIFCRLDYKKILHIDINDLKVYFLDNNIIDCEDDLQFIIRKIDIDKDQYISFSEFSRYILPHRDQDLNSLANSRQSYQLLDNKLPSLVEKQLIEVFLAEIELNKRMLQQMQQLKAQPDWDKITAWESVNSGRRWDQKGLQQYFDESKIQYNFKDIENFIYRNSKDRDYRINYSDFLYLVFAHEDNNVNYKFFTPQKNQKLISDNKSNLLPKTNFRTNESTNLKSDKFNKHLQSQSHHNQIQNHYDIEVSEFKINEYEDQNILQLLLNKLKIQNQLKGHFLKQLFLQIDENKKGFITLDDLMNYFENILHTPKQIQELIKLVKILDKNKDGIISEKEFCEQIVKHVYIQQF
;
A
#
# COMPACT_ATOMS: atom_id res chain seq x y z
N MET A 1 -31.36 -3.09 -19.23
CA MET A 1 -30.32 -4.01 -19.76
C MET A 1 -29.15 -3.16 -20.22
N LEU A 2 -27.93 -3.59 -19.94
CA LEU A 2 -26.72 -2.93 -20.44
C LEU A 2 -26.61 -3.10 -21.97
N SER A 3 -26.10 -2.09 -22.65
CA SER A 3 -25.72 -2.14 -24.06
C SER A 3 -24.57 -3.12 -24.28
N GLN A 4 -24.45 -3.61 -25.51
CA GLN A 4 -23.37 -4.51 -25.90
C GLN A 4 -21.98 -3.91 -25.63
N LYS A 5 -21.84 -2.59 -25.83
CA LYS A 5 -20.59 -1.88 -25.54
C LYS A 5 -20.25 -1.91 -24.05
N THR A 6 -21.21 -1.61 -23.18
CA THR A 6 -21.02 -1.61 -21.73
C THR A 6 -20.74 -3.02 -21.19
N LEU A 7 -21.40 -4.04 -21.75
CA LEU A 7 -21.10 -5.45 -21.45
C LEU A 7 -19.68 -5.84 -21.88
N GLN A 8 -19.23 -5.42 -23.06
CA GLN A 8 -17.87 -5.69 -23.53
C GLN A 8 -16.82 -5.03 -22.62
N LEU A 9 -17.05 -3.80 -22.16
CA LEU A 9 -16.19 -3.14 -21.19
C LEU A 9 -16.15 -3.90 -19.85
N LEU A 10 -17.29 -4.41 -19.38
CA LEU A 10 -17.37 -5.15 -18.12
C LEU A 10 -16.63 -6.49 -18.23
N ARG A 11 -16.75 -7.18 -19.36
CA ARG A 11 -15.97 -8.38 -19.67
C ARG A 11 -14.47 -8.10 -19.69
N LYS A 12 -14.06 -7.02 -20.36
CA LYS A 12 -12.66 -6.59 -20.41
C LYS A 12 -12.12 -6.24 -19.02
N TYR A 13 -12.93 -5.61 -18.17
CA TYR A 13 -12.59 -5.34 -16.78
C TYR A 13 -12.33 -6.64 -16.02
N LEU A 14 -13.26 -7.61 -16.05
CA LEU A 14 -13.11 -8.87 -15.33
C LEU A 14 -11.95 -9.73 -15.85
N ASP A 15 -11.73 -9.77 -17.18
CA ASP A 15 -10.57 -10.42 -17.80
C ASP A 15 -9.24 -9.79 -17.35
N GLY A 16 -9.19 -8.45 -17.33
CA GLY A 16 -8.04 -7.69 -16.84
C GLY A 16 -7.76 -7.98 -15.37
N TYR A 17 -8.80 -7.98 -14.52
CA TYR A 17 -8.67 -8.32 -13.10
C TYR A 17 -8.10 -9.73 -12.93
N LEU A 18 -8.69 -10.73 -13.59
CA LEU A 18 -8.27 -12.13 -13.48
C LEU A 18 -6.79 -12.31 -13.82
N LYS A 19 -6.33 -11.69 -14.91
CA LYS A 19 -4.92 -11.73 -15.34
C LYS A 19 -3.98 -11.09 -14.33
N LEU A 20 -4.35 -9.93 -13.78
CA LEU A 20 -3.50 -9.21 -12.82
C LEU A 20 -3.47 -9.92 -11.46
N GLU A 21 -4.60 -10.43 -10.97
CA GLU A 21 -4.63 -11.26 -9.77
C GLU A 21 -3.75 -12.51 -9.95
N ASN A 22 -3.74 -13.07 -11.17
CA ASN A 22 -2.89 -14.20 -11.46
C ASN A 22 -1.38 -13.88 -11.37
N GLU A 23 -0.97 -12.68 -11.81
CA GLU A 23 0.41 -12.20 -11.69
C GLU A 23 0.80 -11.98 -10.23
N ILE A 24 -0.09 -11.42 -9.42
CA ILE A 24 0.16 -11.22 -7.97
C ILE A 24 0.27 -12.55 -7.26
N GLU A 25 -0.59 -13.51 -7.61
CA GLU A 25 -0.55 -14.85 -7.04
C GLU A 25 0.78 -15.57 -7.35
N ASN A 26 1.32 -15.41 -8.56
CA ASN A 26 2.66 -15.93 -8.90
C ASN A 26 3.76 -15.29 -8.02
N LYS A 27 3.62 -14.01 -7.65
CA LYS A 27 4.56 -13.35 -6.73
C LYS A 27 4.42 -13.88 -5.31
N ARG A 28 3.21 -14.20 -4.85
CA ARG A 28 2.99 -14.87 -3.55
C ARG A 28 3.61 -16.26 -3.53
N GLU A 29 3.49 -17.03 -4.62
CA GLU A 29 4.16 -18.33 -4.77
C GLU A 29 5.70 -18.17 -4.71
N GLN A 30 6.26 -17.21 -5.45
CA GLN A 30 7.71 -16.92 -5.43
C GLN A 30 8.22 -16.53 -4.03
N LEU A 31 7.45 -15.70 -3.32
CA LEU A 31 7.73 -15.31 -1.94
C LEU A 31 7.68 -16.54 -1.03
N ALA A 32 6.64 -17.37 -1.15
CA ALA A 32 6.49 -18.58 -0.34
C ALA A 32 7.55 -19.65 -0.63
N HIS A 33 8.11 -19.73 -1.84
CA HIS A 33 9.24 -20.61 -2.15
C HIS A 33 10.53 -20.23 -1.43
N ASN A 34 10.67 -19.00 -0.96
CA ASN A 34 11.84 -18.57 -0.20
C ASN A 34 11.89 -19.29 1.15
N LEU A 35 12.96 -20.02 1.45
CA LEU A 35 13.09 -20.80 2.68
C LEU A 35 13.02 -19.94 3.96
N TYR A 36 13.35 -18.65 3.85
CA TYR A 36 13.28 -17.70 4.96
C TYR A 36 11.96 -16.93 5.02
N PHE A 37 11.03 -17.19 4.10
CA PHE A 37 9.68 -16.64 4.22
C PHE A 37 8.94 -17.40 5.32
N GLU A 38 8.68 -16.74 6.45
CA GLU A 38 7.85 -17.25 7.54
C GLU A 38 6.83 -16.15 7.89
N PRO A 39 5.52 -16.39 7.71
CA PRO A 39 4.50 -15.34 7.79
C PRO A 39 4.48 -14.57 9.11
N TYR A 40 4.72 -15.22 10.24
CA TYR A 40 4.68 -14.57 11.55
C TYR A 40 5.85 -13.63 11.76
N THR A 41 7.06 -14.04 11.38
CA THR A 41 8.26 -13.20 11.45
C THR A 41 8.11 -11.96 10.57
N ILE A 42 7.48 -12.09 9.40
CA ILE A 42 7.17 -10.96 8.52
C ILE A 42 6.11 -10.05 9.14
N PHE A 43 5.07 -10.61 9.74
CA PHE A 43 4.07 -9.82 10.45
C PHE A 43 4.72 -8.99 11.57
N CYS A 44 5.62 -9.60 12.36
CA CYS A 44 6.38 -8.88 13.38
C CYS A 44 7.31 -7.80 12.79
N ARG A 45 7.87 -8.02 11.60
CA ARG A 45 8.66 -7.00 10.88
C ARG A 45 7.81 -5.78 10.52
N LEU A 46 6.56 -6.01 10.11
CA LEU A 46 5.61 -4.98 9.71
C LEU A 46 5.01 -4.27 10.94
N ASP A 47 4.64 -4.98 11.99
CA ASP A 47 4.14 -4.45 13.27
C ASP A 47 5.28 -3.78 14.08
N TYR A 48 5.77 -2.64 13.58
CA TYR A 48 6.86 -1.88 14.15
C TYR A 48 6.56 -1.44 15.59
N LYS A 49 5.29 -1.12 15.88
CA LYS A 49 4.82 -0.71 17.21
C LYS A 49 4.69 -1.87 18.19
N LYS A 50 4.70 -3.12 17.74
CA LYS A 50 4.55 -4.35 18.54
C LYS A 50 3.23 -4.40 19.29
N ILE A 51 2.15 -4.01 18.61
CA ILE A 51 0.79 -3.96 19.14
C ILE A 51 -0.10 -5.10 18.63
N LEU A 52 0.51 -6.10 17.97
CA LEU A 52 -0.10 -7.31 17.42
C LEU A 52 -1.11 -7.06 16.30
N HIS A 53 -1.03 -5.90 15.66
CA HIS A 53 -1.78 -5.52 14.48
C HIS A 53 -0.97 -4.53 13.65
N ILE A 54 -1.21 -4.49 12.34
CA ILE A 54 -0.52 -3.56 11.44
C ILE A 54 -1.50 -2.46 11.07
N ASP A 55 -1.10 -1.20 11.31
CA ASP A 55 -1.83 -0.02 10.85
C ASP A 55 -1.16 0.63 9.62
N ILE A 56 -1.74 1.73 9.12
CA ILE A 56 -1.18 2.44 7.96
C ILE A 56 0.22 3.02 8.22
N ASN A 57 0.53 3.44 9.45
CA ASN A 57 1.84 4.00 9.78
C ASN A 57 2.92 2.92 9.82
N ASP A 58 2.55 1.72 10.26
CA ASP A 58 3.43 0.55 10.21
C ASP A 58 3.85 0.24 8.76
N LEU A 59 2.89 0.27 7.81
CA LEU A 59 3.20 0.13 6.39
C LEU A 59 4.05 1.29 5.83
N LYS A 60 3.82 2.54 6.26
CA LYS A 60 4.66 3.68 5.84
C LYS A 60 6.12 3.51 6.25
N VAL A 61 6.34 3.15 7.52
CA VAL A 61 7.70 2.90 8.03
C VAL A 61 8.35 1.79 7.23
N TYR A 62 7.62 0.71 6.97
CA TYR A 62 8.13 -0.41 6.18
C TYR A 62 8.50 -0.04 4.73
N PHE A 63 7.67 0.75 4.05
CA PHE A 63 7.94 1.22 2.69
C PHE A 63 9.14 2.19 2.67
N LEU A 64 9.21 3.10 3.65
CA LEU A 64 10.31 4.04 3.80
C LEU A 64 11.65 3.33 4.05
N ASP A 65 11.67 2.32 4.93
CA ASP A 65 12.86 1.49 5.22
C ASP A 65 13.42 0.79 3.97
N ASN A 66 12.57 0.60 2.96
CA ASN A 66 12.91 -0.02 1.70
C ASN A 66 13.07 0.99 0.55
N ASN A 67 13.20 2.28 0.87
CA ASN A 67 13.37 3.38 -0.08
C ASN A 67 12.23 3.48 -1.11
N ILE A 68 11.02 3.11 -0.72
CA ILE A 68 9.82 3.25 -1.54
C ILE A 68 9.07 4.47 -1.08
N ILE A 69 8.86 5.38 -2.02
CA ILE A 69 7.97 6.52 -1.82
C ILE A 69 6.56 6.00 -2.04
N ASP A 70 5.79 5.93 -0.97
CA ASP A 70 4.39 5.55 -0.99
C ASP A 70 3.48 6.77 -1.17
N CYS A 71 2.26 6.52 -1.63
CA CYS A 71 1.16 7.46 -1.56
C CYS A 71 0.21 6.97 -0.47
N GLU A 72 -0.23 7.86 0.42
CA GLU A 72 -1.17 7.53 1.52
C GLU A 72 -2.36 6.70 1.03
N ASP A 73 -2.97 7.13 -0.08
CA ASP A 73 -4.12 6.46 -0.69
C ASP A 73 -3.82 5.01 -1.12
N ASP A 74 -2.59 4.73 -1.57
CA ASP A 74 -2.16 3.40 -1.98
C ASP A 74 -1.99 2.48 -0.77
N LEU A 75 -1.41 2.97 0.33
CA LEU A 75 -1.29 2.20 1.58
C LEU A 75 -2.65 1.98 2.24
N GLN A 76 -3.51 3.01 2.26
CA GLN A 76 -4.87 2.89 2.75
C GLN A 76 -5.69 1.90 1.91
N PHE A 77 -5.39 1.76 0.62
CA PHE A 77 -5.97 0.71 -0.20
C PHE A 77 -5.49 -0.68 0.24
N ILE A 78 -4.19 -0.88 0.49
CA ILE A 78 -3.66 -2.15 1.01
C ILE A 78 -4.34 -2.53 2.34
N ILE A 79 -4.42 -1.60 3.31
CA ILE A 79 -5.12 -1.85 4.59
C ILE A 79 -6.55 -2.33 4.32
N ARG A 80 -7.35 -1.57 3.56
CA ARG A 80 -8.75 -1.92 3.27
C ARG A 80 -8.94 -3.21 2.48
N LYS A 81 -7.93 -3.64 1.74
CA LYS A 81 -7.95 -4.89 0.97
C LYS A 81 -7.72 -6.11 1.86
N ILE A 82 -6.88 -5.95 2.89
CA ILE A 82 -6.49 -7.03 3.79
C ILE A 82 -7.44 -7.11 5.00
N ASP A 83 -7.86 -5.97 5.52
CA ASP A 83 -8.81 -5.81 6.63
C ASP A 83 -10.21 -6.33 6.23
N ILE A 84 -10.55 -7.53 6.74
CA ILE A 84 -11.78 -8.24 6.42
C ILE A 84 -12.92 -7.77 7.32
N ASP A 85 -12.65 -7.54 8.59
CA ASP A 85 -13.67 -7.19 9.58
C ASP A 85 -13.96 -5.68 9.68
N LYS A 86 -13.15 -4.87 9.00
CA LYS A 86 -13.24 -3.41 8.83
C LYS A 86 -12.92 -2.64 10.09
N ASP A 87 -12.01 -3.14 10.92
CA ASP A 87 -11.55 -2.45 12.12
C ASP A 87 -10.42 -1.43 11.87
N GLN A 88 -9.98 -1.32 10.60
CA GLN A 88 -8.87 -0.47 10.10
C GLN A 88 -7.48 -0.97 10.47
N TYR A 89 -7.39 -2.18 11.01
CA TYR A 89 -6.14 -2.84 11.34
C TYR A 89 -6.03 -4.14 10.56
N ILE A 90 -4.80 -4.65 10.44
CA ILE A 90 -4.56 -5.98 9.89
C ILE A 90 -4.11 -6.88 11.04
N SER A 91 -4.94 -7.87 11.36
CA SER A 91 -4.57 -8.96 12.26
C SER A 91 -3.62 -9.94 11.57
N PHE A 92 -2.91 -10.75 12.36
CA PHE A 92 -2.03 -11.79 11.81
C PHE A 92 -2.78 -12.79 10.90
N SER A 93 -4.04 -13.13 11.24
CA SER A 93 -4.84 -14.07 10.43
C SER A 93 -5.15 -13.50 9.04
N GLU A 94 -5.45 -12.21 8.97
CA GLU A 94 -5.72 -11.51 7.71
C GLU A 94 -4.45 -11.35 6.89
N PHE A 95 -3.36 -10.91 7.53
CA PHE A 95 -2.06 -10.80 6.90
C PHE A 95 -1.60 -12.13 6.30
N SER A 96 -1.58 -13.20 7.10
CA SER A 96 -1.15 -14.54 6.68
C SER A 96 -1.99 -15.03 5.49
N ARG A 97 -3.33 -14.91 5.57
CA ARG A 97 -4.24 -15.23 4.46
C ARG A 97 -3.89 -14.44 3.19
N TYR A 98 -3.62 -13.14 3.34
CA TYR A 98 -3.37 -12.27 2.21
C TYR A 98 -2.04 -12.58 1.51
N ILE A 99 -0.97 -12.78 2.29
CA ILE A 99 0.38 -12.92 1.74
C ILE A 99 0.70 -14.32 1.23
N LEU A 100 0.05 -15.36 1.77
CA LEU A 100 0.27 -16.73 1.35
C LEU A 100 -0.38 -17.05 -0.01
N PRO A 101 0.24 -17.92 -0.82
CA PRO A 101 -0.38 -18.43 -2.04
C PRO A 101 -1.57 -19.32 -1.71
N HIS A 102 -2.58 -19.28 -2.57
CA HIS A 102 -3.78 -20.10 -2.53
C HIS A 102 -3.75 -21.23 -3.58
N ARG A 103 -3.11 -21.03 -4.75
CA ARG A 103 -3.08 -22.08 -5.81
C ARG A 103 -2.28 -23.33 -5.45
N ASP A 104 -1.32 -23.18 -4.55
CA ASP A 104 -0.46 -24.26 -4.05
C ASP A 104 -0.64 -24.40 -2.54
N GLN A 105 -1.54 -25.31 -2.16
CA GLN A 105 -1.87 -25.58 -0.76
C GLN A 105 -0.73 -26.29 0.00
N ASP A 106 0.11 -27.03 -0.71
CA ASP A 106 1.28 -27.70 -0.13
C ASP A 106 2.35 -26.66 0.21
N LEU A 107 2.61 -25.72 -0.71
CA LEU A 107 3.53 -24.60 -0.47
C LEU A 107 3.01 -23.66 0.63
N ASN A 108 1.70 -23.40 0.66
CA ASN A 108 1.05 -22.66 1.75
C ASN A 108 1.29 -23.33 3.11
N SER A 109 1.03 -24.63 3.20
CA SER A 109 1.23 -25.42 4.42
C SER A 109 2.70 -25.47 4.83
N LEU A 110 3.59 -25.63 3.85
CA LEU A 110 5.04 -25.59 4.06
C LEU A 110 5.47 -24.25 4.65
N ALA A 111 5.04 -23.12 4.08
CA ALA A 111 5.39 -21.80 4.57
C ALA A 111 4.87 -21.53 6.00
N ASN A 112 3.66 -21.99 6.30
CA ASN A 112 3.06 -21.89 7.65
C ASN A 112 3.74 -22.80 8.68
N SER A 113 4.41 -23.88 8.26
CA SER A 113 5.10 -24.80 9.18
C SER A 113 6.54 -24.39 9.48
N ARG A 114 7.05 -23.32 8.86
CA ARG A 114 8.41 -22.85 9.09
C ARG A 114 8.55 -22.29 10.51
N GLN A 115 9.70 -22.55 11.12
CA GLN A 115 10.01 -22.04 12.44
C GLN A 115 10.27 -20.53 12.36
N SER A 116 9.62 -19.77 13.24
CA SER A 116 9.90 -18.34 13.37
C SER A 116 11.35 -18.09 13.78
N TYR A 117 11.90 -16.97 13.35
CA TYR A 117 13.29 -16.61 13.61
C TYR A 117 13.40 -15.16 14.10
N GLN A 118 14.51 -14.87 14.76
CA GLN A 118 14.79 -13.53 15.25
C GLN A 118 15.34 -12.66 14.11
N LEU A 119 14.76 -11.47 13.95
CA LEU A 119 15.24 -10.48 12.99
C LEU A 119 16.54 -9.84 13.50
N LEU A 120 17.56 -9.83 12.66
CA LEU A 120 18.76 -9.04 12.88
C LEU A 120 18.46 -7.59 12.46
N ASP A 121 18.72 -6.63 13.34
CA ASP A 121 18.47 -5.20 13.12
C ASP A 121 17.04 -4.87 12.66
N ASN A 122 16.08 -5.68 13.10
CA ASN A 122 14.68 -5.57 12.69
C ASN A 122 14.48 -5.60 11.15
N LYS A 123 15.33 -6.34 10.43
CA LYS A 123 15.22 -6.50 8.97
C LYS A 123 15.02 -7.96 8.58
N LEU A 124 14.18 -8.18 7.58
CA LEU A 124 14.09 -9.49 6.93
C LEU A 124 15.33 -9.72 6.04
N PRO A 125 15.61 -10.97 5.66
CA PRO A 125 16.58 -11.25 4.59
C PRO A 125 16.23 -10.45 3.33
N SER A 126 17.23 -9.84 2.70
CA SER A 126 17.03 -8.88 1.60
C SER A 126 16.17 -9.40 0.45
N LEU A 127 16.26 -10.69 0.14
CA LEU A 127 15.43 -11.31 -0.88
C LEU A 127 13.95 -11.41 -0.46
N VAL A 128 13.68 -11.71 0.82
CA VAL A 128 12.32 -11.76 1.37
C VAL A 128 11.72 -10.35 1.40
N GLU A 129 12.47 -9.34 1.87
CA GLU A 129 12.06 -7.91 1.82
C GLU A 129 11.63 -7.53 0.41
N LYS A 130 12.51 -7.77 -0.57
CA LYS A 130 12.26 -7.42 -1.97
C LYS A 130 11.01 -8.12 -2.51
N GLN A 131 10.86 -9.42 -2.28
CA GLN A 131 9.72 -10.19 -2.79
C GLN A 131 8.40 -9.77 -2.14
N LEU A 132 8.41 -9.45 -0.84
CA LEU A 132 7.23 -8.96 -0.12
C LEU A 132 6.76 -7.62 -0.68
N ILE A 133 7.69 -6.70 -0.91
CA ILE A 133 7.42 -5.42 -1.57
C ILE A 133 6.85 -5.61 -2.97
N GLU A 134 7.40 -6.53 -3.74
CA GLU A 134 6.89 -6.79 -5.08
C GLU A 134 5.43 -7.25 -5.08
N VAL A 135 4.98 -7.98 -4.05
CA VAL A 135 3.57 -8.34 -3.88
C VAL A 135 2.72 -7.08 -3.63
N PHE A 136 3.10 -6.22 -2.69
CA PHE A 136 2.34 -5.01 -2.40
C PHE A 136 2.30 -4.03 -3.57
N LEU A 137 3.43 -3.82 -4.25
CA LEU A 137 3.51 -2.93 -5.41
C LEU A 137 2.65 -3.46 -6.57
N ALA A 138 2.61 -4.78 -6.78
CA ALA A 138 1.76 -5.39 -7.80
C ALA A 138 0.27 -5.20 -7.47
N GLU A 139 -0.13 -5.24 -6.21
CA GLU A 139 -1.51 -4.97 -5.78
C GLU A 139 -1.90 -3.50 -6.01
N ILE A 140 -1.00 -2.56 -5.67
CA ILE A 140 -1.20 -1.13 -5.93
C ILE A 140 -1.36 -0.85 -7.43
N GLU A 141 -0.53 -1.48 -8.26
CA GLU A 141 -0.60 -1.34 -9.71
C GLU A 141 -1.88 -1.95 -10.28
N LEU A 142 -2.31 -3.12 -9.78
CA LEU A 142 -3.61 -3.71 -10.13
C LEU A 142 -4.72 -2.70 -9.84
N ASN A 143 -4.77 -2.17 -8.62
CA ASN A 143 -5.77 -1.19 -8.21
C ASN A 143 -5.83 0.03 -9.16
N LYS A 144 -4.67 0.63 -9.47
CA LYS A 144 -4.59 1.78 -10.39
C LYS A 144 -5.14 1.46 -11.77
N ARG A 145 -4.82 0.29 -12.33
CA ARG A 145 -5.34 -0.16 -13.64
C ARG A 145 -6.84 -0.42 -13.58
N MET A 146 -7.32 -1.09 -12.53
CA MET A 146 -8.74 -1.37 -12.36
C MET A 146 -9.54 -0.07 -12.23
N LEU A 147 -9.04 0.91 -11.49
CA LEU A 147 -9.64 2.23 -11.36
C LEU A 147 -9.81 2.94 -12.72
N GLN A 148 -8.78 2.92 -13.56
CA GLN A 148 -8.86 3.52 -14.91
C GLN A 148 -9.91 2.83 -15.79
N GLN A 149 -9.96 1.50 -15.79
CA GLN A 149 -10.97 0.75 -16.53
C GLN A 149 -12.38 0.99 -15.99
N MET A 150 -12.51 1.13 -14.67
CA MET A 150 -13.76 1.44 -14.01
C MET A 150 -14.30 2.82 -14.39
N GLN A 151 -13.44 3.83 -14.53
CA GLN A 151 -13.84 5.15 -15.02
C GLN A 151 -14.46 5.07 -16.43
N GLN A 152 -13.94 4.21 -17.31
CA GLN A 152 -14.50 4.00 -18.65
C GLN A 152 -15.88 3.35 -18.62
N LEU A 153 -16.09 2.41 -17.69
CA LEU A 153 -17.39 1.78 -17.44
C LEU A 153 -18.42 2.79 -16.95
N LYS A 154 -18.07 3.58 -15.93
CA LYS A 154 -18.95 4.61 -15.35
C LYS A 154 -19.30 5.72 -16.33
N ALA A 155 -18.43 5.99 -17.30
CA ALA A 155 -18.72 6.95 -18.37
C ALA A 155 -19.78 6.43 -19.36
N GLN A 156 -20.17 5.15 -19.32
CA GLN A 156 -21.26 4.68 -20.17
C GLN A 156 -22.62 5.13 -19.59
N PRO A 157 -23.51 5.72 -20.42
CA PRO A 157 -24.76 6.33 -19.95
C PRO A 157 -25.77 5.32 -19.41
N ASP A 158 -25.62 4.05 -19.76
CA ASP A 158 -26.45 2.93 -19.34
C ASP A 158 -25.82 2.11 -18.20
N TRP A 159 -24.71 2.58 -17.62
CA TRP A 159 -24.07 1.90 -16.51
C TRP A 159 -24.93 1.96 -15.25
N ASP A 160 -25.28 0.79 -14.72
CA ASP A 160 -26.03 0.63 -13.48
C ASP A 160 -25.50 -0.59 -12.71
N LYS A 161 -25.27 -0.42 -11.40
CA LYS A 161 -24.62 -1.45 -10.55
C LYS A 161 -25.45 -2.73 -10.49
N ILE A 162 -26.78 -2.60 -10.40
CA ILE A 162 -27.71 -3.73 -10.32
C ILE A 162 -27.78 -4.46 -11.66
N THR A 163 -27.97 -3.72 -12.75
CA THR A 163 -28.02 -4.29 -14.11
C THR A 163 -26.70 -4.95 -14.48
N ALA A 164 -25.56 -4.39 -14.07
CA ALA A 164 -24.24 -5.01 -14.23
C ALA A 164 -24.17 -6.35 -13.50
N TRP A 165 -24.52 -6.39 -12.22
CA TRP A 165 -24.61 -7.63 -11.45
C TRP A 165 -25.53 -8.66 -12.10
N GLU A 166 -26.76 -8.29 -12.48
CA GLU A 166 -27.71 -9.22 -13.11
C GLU A 166 -27.22 -9.74 -14.48
N SER A 167 -26.51 -8.88 -15.24
CA SER A 167 -25.95 -9.26 -16.55
C SER A 167 -24.86 -10.31 -16.44
N VAL A 168 -24.17 -10.35 -15.30
CA VAL A 168 -23.13 -11.35 -15.04
C VAL A 168 -23.66 -12.52 -14.21
N ASN A 169 -24.70 -12.28 -13.40
CA ASN A 169 -25.34 -13.23 -12.48
C ASN A 169 -26.74 -13.63 -12.97
N SER A 170 -26.91 -13.93 -14.26
CA SER A 170 -28.20 -14.21 -14.92
C SER A 170 -28.85 -15.52 -14.44
N GLY A 171 -29.24 -15.59 -13.17
CA GLY A 171 -29.77 -16.78 -12.49
C GLY A 171 -28.70 -17.77 -12.02
N ARG A 172 -27.42 -17.51 -12.33
CA ARG A 172 -26.29 -18.30 -11.82
C ARG A 172 -26.08 -17.98 -10.36
N ARG A 173 -25.42 -18.88 -9.64
CA ARG A 173 -24.69 -18.50 -8.45
C ARG A 173 -23.32 -18.07 -8.95
N TRP A 174 -22.79 -16.96 -8.46
CA TRP A 174 -21.41 -16.55 -8.69
C TRP A 174 -20.44 -17.41 -7.87
N ASP A 175 -20.60 -18.72 -8.04
CA ASP A 175 -19.68 -19.76 -7.63
C ASP A 175 -18.76 -20.12 -8.80
N GLN A 176 -17.90 -21.11 -8.60
CA GLN A 176 -16.96 -21.57 -9.60
C GLN A 176 -17.61 -21.92 -10.94
N LYS A 177 -18.74 -22.63 -10.94
CA LYS A 177 -19.43 -23.05 -12.17
C LYS A 177 -20.05 -21.86 -12.89
N GLY A 178 -20.66 -20.94 -12.13
CA GLY A 178 -21.25 -19.73 -12.69
C GLY A 178 -20.23 -18.83 -13.40
N LEU A 179 -19.06 -18.65 -12.78
CA LEU A 179 -17.96 -17.87 -13.37
C LEU A 179 -17.34 -18.56 -14.59
N GLN A 180 -17.14 -19.88 -14.54
CA GLN A 180 -16.69 -20.66 -15.71
C GLN A 180 -17.61 -20.44 -16.91
N GLN A 181 -18.91 -20.65 -16.72
CA GLN A 181 -19.88 -20.46 -17.79
C GLN A 181 -19.87 -19.02 -18.33
N TYR A 182 -19.73 -18.02 -17.45
CA TYR A 182 -19.66 -16.62 -17.87
C TYR A 182 -18.38 -16.31 -18.66
N PHE A 183 -17.24 -16.85 -18.25
CA PHE A 183 -15.97 -16.67 -18.96
C PHE A 183 -15.95 -17.40 -20.30
N ASP A 184 -16.53 -18.60 -20.38
CA ASP A 184 -16.69 -19.34 -21.65
C ASP A 184 -17.53 -18.55 -22.66
N GLU A 185 -18.69 -18.06 -22.23
CA GLU A 185 -19.58 -17.22 -23.06
C GLU A 185 -18.93 -15.90 -23.47
N SER A 186 -18.04 -15.38 -22.63
CA SER A 186 -17.27 -14.15 -22.87
C SER A 186 -15.98 -14.38 -23.64
N LYS A 187 -15.62 -15.65 -23.94
CA LYS A 187 -14.36 -16.07 -24.57
C LYS A 187 -13.12 -15.60 -23.80
N ILE A 188 -13.23 -15.50 -22.47
CA ILE A 188 -12.11 -15.21 -21.57
C ILE A 188 -11.35 -16.51 -21.35
N GLN A 189 -10.03 -16.48 -21.53
CA GLN A 189 -9.19 -17.65 -21.27
C GLN A 189 -8.86 -17.70 -19.77
N TYR A 190 -9.04 -18.87 -19.17
CA TYR A 190 -8.75 -19.10 -17.77
C TYR A 190 -8.32 -20.55 -17.56
N ASN A 191 -7.64 -20.81 -16.44
CA ASN A 191 -7.52 -22.15 -15.90
C ASN A 191 -8.44 -22.31 -14.66
N PHE A 192 -8.73 -23.54 -14.28
CA PHE A 192 -9.65 -23.84 -13.17
C PHE A 192 -9.18 -23.23 -11.83
N LYS A 193 -7.87 -23.27 -11.55
CA LYS A 193 -7.27 -22.73 -10.33
C LYS A 193 -7.32 -21.20 -10.27
N ASP A 194 -7.29 -20.52 -11.42
CA ASP A 194 -7.39 -19.07 -11.51
C ASP A 194 -8.77 -18.60 -11.05
N ILE A 195 -9.84 -19.31 -11.44
CA ILE A 195 -11.19 -19.01 -10.98
C ILE A 195 -11.32 -19.26 -9.47
N GLU A 196 -10.76 -20.36 -8.97
CA GLU A 196 -10.76 -20.64 -7.52
C GLU A 196 -10.05 -19.54 -6.75
N ASN A 197 -8.85 -19.16 -7.18
CA ASN A 197 -8.10 -18.07 -6.57
C ASN A 197 -8.87 -16.74 -6.67
N PHE A 198 -9.45 -16.43 -7.83
CA PHE A 198 -10.25 -15.22 -8.02
C PHE A 198 -11.43 -15.16 -7.04
N ILE A 199 -12.16 -16.26 -6.84
CA ILE A 199 -13.25 -16.33 -5.86
C ILE A 199 -12.69 -16.19 -4.45
N TYR A 200 -11.64 -16.94 -4.10
CA TYR A 200 -11.05 -16.92 -2.76
C TYR A 200 -10.56 -15.54 -2.33
N ARG A 201 -10.01 -14.76 -3.27
CA ARG A 201 -9.49 -13.41 -3.05
C ARG A 201 -10.57 -12.35 -2.97
N ASN A 202 -11.75 -12.61 -3.53
CA ASN A 202 -12.84 -11.64 -3.61
C ASN A 202 -14.06 -11.99 -2.75
N SER A 203 -14.16 -13.21 -2.22
CA SER A 203 -15.18 -13.61 -1.23
C SER A 203 -14.75 -13.19 0.18
N LYS A 204 -15.52 -12.28 0.78
CA LYS A 204 -15.22 -11.77 2.13
C LYS A 204 -15.54 -12.79 3.22
N ASP A 205 -16.68 -13.46 3.10
CA ASP A 205 -17.20 -14.44 4.06
C ASP A 205 -16.67 -15.88 3.83
N ARG A 206 -15.90 -16.09 2.76
CA ARG A 206 -15.22 -17.35 2.42
C ARG A 206 -16.17 -18.51 2.15
N ASP A 207 -17.37 -18.23 1.64
CA ASP A 207 -18.32 -19.27 1.26
C ASP A 207 -18.06 -19.86 -0.15
N TYR A 208 -16.92 -19.50 -0.75
CA TYR A 208 -16.54 -19.80 -2.14
C TYR A 208 -17.55 -19.30 -3.17
N ARG A 209 -18.20 -18.19 -2.86
CA ARG A 209 -19.08 -17.46 -3.76
C ARG A 209 -18.75 -15.97 -3.68
N ILE A 210 -19.02 -15.29 -4.78
CA ILE A 210 -19.01 -13.84 -4.82
C ILE A 210 -20.48 -13.44 -4.73
N ASN A 211 -20.88 -12.85 -3.61
CA ASN A 211 -22.23 -12.30 -3.47
C ASN A 211 -22.30 -10.89 -4.09
N TYR A 212 -23.47 -10.24 -4.05
CA TYR A 212 -23.62 -8.89 -4.61
C TYR A 212 -22.68 -7.87 -3.92
N SER A 213 -22.50 -7.95 -2.60
CA SER A 213 -21.58 -7.06 -1.88
C SER A 213 -20.12 -7.32 -2.28
N ASP A 214 -19.72 -8.57 -2.49
CA ASP A 214 -18.37 -8.91 -2.96
C ASP A 214 -18.15 -8.41 -4.39
N PHE A 215 -19.15 -8.56 -5.27
CA PHE A 215 -19.11 -7.98 -6.61
C PHE A 215 -19.02 -6.46 -6.55
N LEU A 216 -19.80 -5.83 -5.68
CA LEU A 216 -19.70 -4.39 -5.51
C LEU A 216 -18.31 -3.99 -5.00
N TYR A 217 -17.69 -4.77 -4.14
CA TYR A 217 -16.32 -4.49 -3.71
C TYR A 217 -15.33 -4.70 -4.88
N LEU A 218 -15.42 -5.80 -5.61
CA LEU A 218 -14.60 -6.09 -6.79
C LEU A 218 -14.67 -4.98 -7.86
N VAL A 219 -15.84 -4.35 -8.02
CA VAL A 219 -16.11 -3.34 -9.06
C VAL A 219 -16.02 -1.90 -8.50
N PHE A 220 -16.23 -1.70 -7.20
CA PHE A 220 -16.40 -0.37 -6.57
C PHE A 220 -15.66 -0.18 -5.23
N ALA A 221 -14.74 -1.06 -4.82
CA ALA A 221 -13.99 -0.96 -3.53
C ALA A 221 -13.34 0.41 -3.27
N HIS A 222 -13.18 1.21 -4.32
CA HIS A 222 -12.44 2.47 -4.30
C HIS A 222 -13.34 3.72 -4.26
N GLU A 223 -14.67 3.60 -4.36
CA GLU A 223 -15.56 4.77 -4.44
C GLU A 223 -15.90 5.39 -3.09
N ASP A 224 -15.96 4.60 -2.03
CA ASP A 224 -16.58 5.05 -0.80
C ASP A 224 -15.73 4.73 0.43
N ASN A 225 -15.01 5.74 0.91
CA ASN A 225 -14.51 5.74 2.30
C ASN A 225 -15.66 5.79 3.32
N ASN A 226 -16.93 6.00 2.90
CA ASN A 226 -18.06 6.26 3.78
C ASN A 226 -19.29 5.33 3.60
N VAL A 227 -19.31 4.39 2.65
CA VAL A 227 -20.51 3.56 2.41
C VAL A 227 -20.39 2.22 3.12
N ASN A 228 -21.18 2.08 4.18
CA ASN A 228 -21.35 0.84 4.92
C ASN A 228 -22.30 -0.09 4.15
N TYR A 229 -21.74 -0.97 3.29
CA TYR A 229 -22.48 -1.95 2.48
C TYR A 229 -23.14 -3.09 3.31
N LYS A 230 -23.69 -2.82 4.49
CA LYS A 230 -24.38 -3.83 5.30
C LYS A 230 -25.67 -4.27 4.60
N PHE A 231 -25.67 -5.55 4.19
CA PHE A 231 -26.81 -6.37 3.79
C PHE A 231 -27.87 -5.70 2.91
N PHE A 232 -27.49 -5.25 1.72
CA PHE A 232 -28.44 -5.14 0.61
C PHE A 232 -28.55 -6.50 -0.08
N THR A 233 -29.44 -7.37 0.43
CA THR A 233 -30.00 -8.43 -0.40
C THR A 233 -31.11 -7.77 -1.23
N PRO A 234 -31.04 -7.79 -2.58
CA PRO A 234 -32.16 -7.36 -3.40
C PRO A 234 -33.37 -8.20 -2.99
N GLN A 235 -34.35 -7.60 -2.32
CA GLN A 235 -35.59 -8.28 -2.00
C GLN A 235 -36.26 -8.62 -3.33
N LYS A 236 -36.13 -9.87 -3.78
CA LYS A 236 -37.04 -10.40 -4.78
C LYS A 236 -38.44 -10.22 -4.20
N ASN A 237 -39.29 -9.48 -4.89
CA ASN A 237 -40.73 -9.41 -4.64
C ASN A 237 -41.30 -10.84 -4.60
N GLN A 238 -41.27 -11.45 -3.42
CA GLN A 238 -41.93 -12.71 -3.14
C GLN A 238 -43.39 -12.35 -2.90
N LYS A 239 -44.24 -12.72 -3.87
CA LYS A 239 -45.68 -12.79 -3.68
C LYS A 239 -45.96 -13.57 -2.40
N LEU A 240 -46.70 -12.93 -1.49
CA LEU A 240 -47.27 -13.53 -0.28
C LEU A 240 -48.00 -14.82 -0.65
N ILE A 241 -47.41 -15.95 -0.28
CA ILE A 241 -48.14 -17.20 -0.04
C ILE A 241 -48.02 -17.42 1.46
N SER A 242 -49.13 -17.18 2.16
CA SER A 242 -49.34 -17.63 3.52
C SER A 242 -49.31 -19.15 3.54
N ASP A 243 -48.53 -19.76 4.43
CA ASP A 243 -49.00 -20.94 5.16
C ASP A 243 -48.16 -21.28 6.39
N ASN A 244 -48.90 -21.70 7.41
CA ASN A 244 -48.50 -22.14 8.74
C ASN A 244 -47.57 -23.37 8.71
N LYS A 245 -46.56 -23.43 9.59
CA LYS A 245 -46.36 -24.52 10.59
C LYS A 245 -45.01 -24.46 11.33
N SER A 246 -45.12 -24.32 12.64
CA SER A 246 -44.50 -25.08 13.75
C SER A 246 -43.08 -25.70 13.64
N ASN A 247 -42.27 -25.31 14.63
CA ASN A 247 -41.55 -26.14 15.61
C ASN A 247 -40.18 -26.81 15.31
N LEU A 248 -39.32 -26.65 16.34
CA LEU A 248 -38.17 -27.45 16.79
C LEU A 248 -36.77 -27.05 16.30
N LEU A 249 -36.00 -26.46 17.22
CA LEU A 249 -34.52 -26.47 17.25
C LEU A 249 -34.04 -26.94 18.63
N PRO A 250 -33.07 -27.87 18.70
CA PRO A 250 -32.35 -28.16 19.93
C PRO A 250 -31.12 -27.24 20.08
N LYS A 251 -30.90 -26.78 21.31
CA LYS A 251 -29.73 -26.03 21.75
C LYS A 251 -28.52 -26.97 21.86
N THR A 252 -27.39 -26.60 21.26
CA THR A 252 -26.09 -27.20 21.55
C THR A 252 -25.25 -26.20 22.35
N ASN A 253 -24.82 -26.64 23.53
CA ASN A 253 -23.91 -25.91 24.42
C ASN A 253 -22.47 -26.14 23.96
N PHE A 254 -21.74 -25.09 23.59
CA PHE A 254 -20.28 -25.12 23.51
C PHE A 254 -19.68 -24.53 24.77
N ARG A 255 -18.84 -25.34 25.40
CA ARG A 255 -18.15 -25.16 26.67
C ARG A 255 -16.80 -24.50 26.35
N THR A 256 -16.59 -23.25 26.76
CA THR A 256 -15.29 -22.57 26.69
C THR A 256 -14.52 -22.84 27.99
N ASN A 257 -13.35 -23.48 27.88
CA ASN A 257 -12.39 -23.57 28.98
C ASN A 257 -11.38 -22.41 28.85
N GLU A 258 -11.52 -21.47 29.78
CA GLU A 258 -10.48 -20.79 30.56
C GLU A 258 -9.04 -21.32 30.38
N SER A 259 -8.13 -20.51 29.83
CA SER A 259 -7.32 -19.47 30.50
C SER A 259 -6.13 -20.02 31.29
N THR A 260 -4.92 -19.78 30.78
CA THR A 260 -3.69 -19.79 31.57
C THR A 260 -3.02 -18.44 31.49
N ASN A 261 -3.16 -17.70 32.59
CA ASN A 261 -2.36 -16.54 32.96
C ASN A 261 -0.88 -16.94 33.10
N LEU A 262 0.01 -16.23 32.42
CA LEU A 262 1.40 -16.09 32.86
C LEU A 262 1.78 -14.60 32.81
N LYS A 263 1.81 -14.02 34.01
CA LYS A 263 2.33 -12.68 34.30
C LYS A 263 3.84 -12.68 34.16
N SER A 264 4.40 -11.78 33.36
CA SER A 264 5.80 -11.40 33.39
C SER A 264 5.93 -9.96 33.91
N ASP A 265 6.21 -9.85 35.21
CA ASP A 265 6.77 -8.64 35.79
C ASP A 265 8.28 -8.61 35.53
N LYS A 266 8.79 -7.38 35.32
CA LYS A 266 10.19 -6.91 35.36
C LYS A 266 10.79 -6.55 34.00
N PHE A 267 10.67 -5.27 33.63
CA PHE A 267 11.81 -4.50 33.10
C PHE A 267 11.55 -3.01 33.27
N ASN A 268 12.12 -2.42 34.31
CA ASN A 268 12.23 -0.97 34.47
C ASN A 268 13.61 -0.69 35.04
N LYS A 269 14.53 -0.25 34.18
CA LYS A 269 15.75 0.49 34.51
C LYS A 269 16.34 0.98 33.20
N HIS A 270 16.36 2.30 33.02
CA HIS A 270 17.55 3.11 32.71
C HIS A 270 17.22 4.27 31.76
N LEU A 271 17.26 5.51 32.27
CA LEU A 271 17.61 6.70 31.49
C LEU A 271 17.89 7.87 32.46
N GLN A 272 19.16 7.97 32.87
CA GLN A 272 19.80 9.19 33.33
C GLN A 272 21.22 9.19 32.76
N SER A 273 21.46 10.05 31.77
CA SER A 273 22.69 10.86 31.65
C SER A 273 22.66 11.62 30.32
N GLN A 274 22.19 12.86 30.38
CA GLN A 274 22.67 13.91 29.50
C GLN A 274 24.00 14.43 30.07
N SER A 275 25.04 14.46 29.25
CA SER A 275 26.08 15.50 29.18
C SER A 275 27.33 14.90 28.53
N HIS A 276 27.61 15.30 27.29
CA HIS A 276 28.96 15.53 26.74
C HIS A 276 28.87 15.76 25.22
N HIS A 277 28.65 17.01 24.83
CA HIS A 277 29.12 17.48 23.53
C HIS A 277 29.36 18.99 23.57
N ASN A 278 30.52 19.35 24.10
CA ASN A 278 31.16 20.64 23.86
C ASN A 278 32.62 20.31 23.57
N GLN A 279 32.99 20.39 22.29
CA GLN A 279 34.34 20.63 21.74
C GLN A 279 34.46 20.01 20.35
N ILE A 280 33.83 20.61 19.33
CA ILE A 280 34.43 20.83 17.98
C ILE A 280 33.66 22.00 17.34
N GLN A 281 34.03 23.22 17.70
CA GLN A 281 33.79 24.39 16.85
C GLN A 281 35.09 25.18 16.89
N ASN A 282 35.90 25.02 15.85
CA ASN A 282 36.97 25.94 15.44
C ASN A 282 37.67 25.35 14.21
N HIS A 283 37.14 25.69 13.02
CA HIS A 283 37.89 26.05 11.81
C HIS A 283 36.99 25.88 10.59
N TYR A 284 36.42 26.98 10.07
CA TYR A 284 36.29 27.27 8.63
C TYR A 284 35.85 28.74 8.50
N ASP A 285 36.77 29.68 8.74
CA ASP A 285 36.62 31.03 8.20
C ASP A 285 37.01 30.97 6.71
N ILE A 286 36.02 30.70 5.86
CA ILE A 286 36.15 30.87 4.43
C ILE A 286 35.65 32.27 4.12
N GLU A 287 36.58 33.18 3.83
CA GLU A 287 36.25 34.47 3.22
C GLU A 287 35.55 34.22 1.88
N VAL A 288 34.22 34.38 1.87
CA VAL A 288 33.41 34.30 0.65
C VAL A 288 33.65 35.57 -0.15
N SER A 289 34.71 35.58 -0.95
CA SER A 289 34.88 36.58 -2.02
C SER A 289 33.66 36.57 -2.94
N GLU A 290 33.14 37.72 -3.32
CA GLU A 290 32.00 37.89 -4.24
C GLU A 290 32.23 37.15 -5.57
N PHE A 291 31.76 35.90 -5.64
CA PHE A 291 31.64 35.17 -6.90
C PHE A 291 30.49 35.80 -7.69
N LYS A 292 30.80 36.36 -8.87
CA LYS A 292 29.78 36.78 -9.83
C LYS A 292 28.98 35.54 -10.27
N ILE A 293 27.69 35.58 -9.98
CA ILE A 293 26.75 34.48 -10.18
C ILE A 293 26.40 34.39 -11.67
N ASN A 294 26.50 33.18 -12.23
CA ASN A 294 26.06 32.87 -13.60
C ASN A 294 24.76 32.05 -13.49
N GLU A 295 23.62 32.64 -13.85
CA GLU A 295 22.28 32.05 -13.70
C GLU A 295 22.14 30.67 -14.38
N TYR A 296 23.00 30.35 -15.36
CA TYR A 296 23.00 29.06 -16.06
C TYR A 296 23.61 27.90 -15.26
N GLU A 297 24.56 28.15 -14.35
CA GLU A 297 25.15 27.10 -13.52
C GLU A 297 24.21 26.67 -12.38
N ASP A 298 23.42 27.60 -11.87
CA ASP A 298 22.51 27.40 -10.73
C ASP A 298 21.34 26.46 -11.10
N GLN A 299 20.89 26.49 -12.35
CA GLN A 299 19.84 25.60 -12.83
C GLN A 299 20.25 24.13 -12.84
N ASN A 300 21.53 23.83 -13.08
CA ASN A 300 22.02 22.45 -13.13
C ASN A 300 22.02 21.76 -11.76
N ILE A 301 22.21 22.52 -10.68
CA ILE A 301 22.31 21.97 -9.31
C ILE A 301 20.93 21.62 -8.76
N LEU A 302 19.94 22.51 -8.96
CA LEU A 302 18.55 22.21 -8.63
C LEU A 302 18.04 21.03 -9.46
N GLN A 303 18.34 21.01 -10.77
CA GLN A 303 17.94 19.91 -11.63
C GLN A 303 18.58 18.58 -11.18
N LEU A 304 19.81 18.60 -10.68
CA LEU A 304 20.45 17.42 -10.14
C LEU A 304 19.74 16.91 -8.88
N LEU A 305 19.37 17.81 -7.95
CA LEU A 305 18.57 17.46 -6.78
C LEU A 305 17.26 16.81 -7.20
N LEU A 306 16.53 17.41 -8.15
CA LEU A 306 15.26 16.87 -8.66
C LEU A 306 15.41 15.53 -9.40
N ASN A 307 16.47 15.38 -10.20
CA ASN A 307 16.77 14.15 -10.93
C ASN A 307 17.11 13.00 -9.98
N LYS A 308 17.94 13.26 -8.95
CA LYS A 308 18.30 12.25 -7.95
C LYS A 308 17.10 11.84 -7.09
N LEU A 309 16.20 12.77 -6.84
CA LEU A 309 14.97 12.51 -6.09
C LEU A 309 13.85 11.90 -6.95
N LYS A 310 14.10 11.64 -8.25
CA LYS A 310 13.10 11.12 -9.21
C LYS A 310 11.80 11.93 -9.25
N ILE A 311 11.86 13.25 -8.99
CA ILE A 311 10.69 14.12 -8.79
C ILE A 311 9.98 14.50 -10.10
N GLN A 312 10.52 14.11 -11.25
CA GLN A 312 10.14 14.68 -12.55
C GLN A 312 8.65 14.57 -12.93
N ASN A 313 7.83 13.72 -12.28
CA ASN A 313 6.43 13.53 -12.69
C ASN A 313 5.34 13.64 -11.62
N GLN A 314 5.64 13.93 -10.34
CA GLN A 314 4.60 14.02 -9.29
C GLN A 314 4.89 15.08 -8.21
N LEU A 315 4.97 16.35 -8.61
CA LEU A 315 4.97 17.47 -7.67
C LEU A 315 3.56 17.70 -7.09
N LYS A 316 3.13 16.83 -6.19
CA LYS A 316 2.05 17.14 -5.26
C LYS A 316 2.66 17.88 -4.07
N GLY A 317 2.01 18.95 -3.59
CA GLY A 317 2.52 19.73 -2.44
C GLY A 317 2.83 18.90 -1.19
N HIS A 318 2.13 17.78 -1.02
CA HIS A 318 2.40 16.79 0.03
C HIS A 318 3.81 16.16 -0.07
N PHE A 319 4.29 15.88 -1.29
CA PHE A 319 5.58 15.25 -1.51
C PHE A 319 6.75 16.17 -1.15
N LEU A 320 6.65 17.46 -1.50
CA LEU A 320 7.67 18.46 -1.14
C LEU A 320 7.79 18.62 0.37
N LYS A 321 6.66 18.54 1.08
CA LYS A 321 6.64 18.57 2.53
C LYS A 321 7.30 17.34 3.14
N GLN A 322 7.01 16.14 2.63
CA GLN A 322 7.66 14.91 3.11
C GLN A 322 9.17 14.94 2.86
N LEU A 323 9.60 15.39 1.68
CA LEU A 323 11.01 15.55 1.37
C LEU A 323 11.69 16.57 2.29
N PHE A 324 11.04 17.71 2.55
CA PHE A 324 11.55 18.69 3.50
C PHE A 324 11.78 18.07 4.88
N LEU A 325 10.81 17.29 5.38
CA LEU A 325 10.91 16.58 6.67
C LEU A 325 11.96 15.46 6.67
N GLN A 326 12.27 14.87 5.52
CA GLN A 326 13.35 13.88 5.40
C GLN A 326 14.73 14.53 5.49
N ILE A 327 14.89 15.75 4.96
CA ILE A 327 16.14 16.50 5.04
C ILE A 327 16.28 17.10 6.45
N ASP A 328 15.20 17.67 7.00
CA ASP A 328 15.11 18.19 8.38
C ASP A 328 14.93 17.05 9.41
N GLU A 329 15.90 16.14 9.48
CA GLU A 329 15.86 14.92 10.32
C GLU A 329 15.60 15.23 11.81
N ASN A 330 16.16 16.35 12.29
CA ASN A 330 16.01 16.85 13.65
C ASN A 330 14.73 17.67 13.87
N LYS A 331 13.89 17.84 12.84
CA LYS A 331 12.58 18.50 12.89
C LYS A 331 12.64 19.92 13.45
N LYS A 332 13.67 20.68 13.08
CA LYS A 332 13.83 22.08 13.49
C LYS A 332 12.83 23.01 12.81
N GLY A 333 12.20 22.56 11.71
CA GLY A 333 11.33 23.35 10.85
C GLY A 333 12.08 24.15 9.79
N PHE A 334 13.39 23.92 9.64
CA PHE A 334 14.27 24.55 8.67
C PHE A 334 15.44 23.64 8.32
N ILE A 335 15.93 23.74 7.08
CA ILE A 335 17.07 22.98 6.58
C ILE A 335 18.32 23.86 6.62
N THR A 336 19.39 23.34 7.23
CA THR A 336 20.73 23.93 7.23
C THR A 336 21.64 23.26 6.19
N LEU A 337 22.82 23.82 5.96
CA LEU A 337 23.86 23.18 5.13
C LEU A 337 24.23 21.79 5.65
N ASP A 338 24.32 21.63 6.98
CA ASP A 338 24.66 20.34 7.61
C ASP A 338 23.57 19.29 7.37
N ASP A 339 22.30 19.69 7.44
CA ASP A 339 21.17 18.78 7.15
C ASP A 339 21.22 18.30 5.69
N LEU A 340 21.57 19.19 4.75
CA LEU A 340 21.79 18.81 3.34
C LEU A 340 23.02 17.90 3.18
N MET A 341 24.15 18.21 3.82
CA MET A 341 25.35 17.36 3.77
C MET A 341 25.04 15.96 4.27
N ASN A 342 24.41 15.87 5.45
CA ASN A 342 23.97 14.62 6.05
C ASN A 342 23.03 13.84 5.11
N TYR A 343 22.03 14.50 4.53
CA TYR A 343 21.10 13.86 3.61
C TYR A 343 21.80 13.33 2.35
N PHE A 344 22.70 14.09 1.74
CA PHE A 344 23.40 13.67 0.52
C PHE A 344 24.40 12.53 0.76
N GLU A 345 25.11 12.56 1.89
CA GLU A 345 26.09 11.54 2.25
C GLU A 345 25.43 10.25 2.74
N ASN A 346 24.46 10.37 3.65
CA ASN A 346 23.92 9.21 4.36
C ASN A 346 22.67 8.62 3.69
N ILE A 347 21.81 9.44 3.07
CA ILE A 347 20.57 8.96 2.44
C ILE A 347 20.77 8.70 0.95
N LEU A 348 21.41 9.63 0.22
CA LEU A 348 21.62 9.47 -1.22
C LEU A 348 22.91 8.71 -1.57
N HIS A 349 23.74 8.38 -0.58
CA HIS A 349 25.06 7.75 -0.75
C HIS A 349 25.91 8.42 -1.83
N THR A 350 25.79 9.75 -1.94
CA THR A 350 26.47 10.50 -2.97
C THR A 350 27.31 11.61 -2.36
N PRO A 351 28.65 11.47 -2.33
CA PRO A 351 29.50 12.53 -1.82
C PRO A 351 29.32 13.76 -2.70
N LYS A 352 29.06 14.90 -2.07
CA LYS A 352 28.87 16.16 -2.75
C LYS A 352 29.90 17.17 -2.31
N GLN A 353 30.41 17.92 -3.27
CA GLN A 353 31.32 19.01 -2.97
C GLN A 353 30.55 20.06 -2.18
N ILE A 354 31.08 20.44 -1.02
CA ILE A 354 30.47 21.45 -0.13
C ILE A 354 30.10 22.72 -0.93
N GLN A 355 30.90 23.10 -1.92
CA GLN A 355 30.62 24.24 -2.80
C GLN A 355 29.30 24.11 -3.58
N GLU A 356 28.92 22.90 -4.04
CA GLU A 356 27.65 22.67 -4.72
C GLU A 356 26.46 22.80 -3.76
N LEU A 357 26.61 22.33 -2.51
CA LEU A 357 25.58 22.45 -1.49
C LEU A 357 25.43 23.89 -1.01
N ILE A 358 26.52 24.65 -0.90
CA ILE A 358 26.46 26.10 -0.64
C ILE A 358 25.71 26.83 -1.75
N LYS A 359 25.97 26.48 -3.02
CA LYS A 359 25.21 27.03 -4.16
C LYS A 359 23.72 26.67 -4.04
N LEU A 360 23.40 25.42 -3.70
CA LEU A 360 22.01 25.00 -3.48
C LEU A 360 21.32 25.79 -2.36
N VAL A 361 22.00 25.99 -1.22
CA VAL A 361 21.46 26.81 -0.12
C VAL A 361 21.17 28.21 -0.60
N LYS A 362 22.12 28.86 -1.29
CA LYS A 362 21.91 30.22 -1.84
C LYS A 362 20.73 30.33 -2.80
N ILE A 363 20.39 29.26 -3.51
CA ILE A 363 19.26 29.23 -4.43
C ILE A 363 17.94 29.06 -3.66
N LEU A 364 17.94 28.22 -2.63
CA LEU A 364 16.75 27.89 -1.86
C LEU A 364 16.39 28.97 -0.83
N ASP A 365 17.38 29.50 -0.13
CA ASP A 365 17.28 30.55 0.90
C ASP A 365 16.98 31.92 0.24
N LYS A 366 15.72 32.36 0.30
CA LYS A 366 15.29 33.60 -0.37
C LYS A 366 15.59 34.82 0.48
N ASN A 367 15.40 34.71 1.79
CA ASN A 367 15.58 35.82 2.71
C ASN A 367 17.06 36.02 3.12
N LYS A 368 17.95 35.09 2.72
CA LYS A 368 19.40 35.08 2.96
C LYS A 368 19.74 35.00 4.44
N ASP A 369 18.93 34.29 5.23
CA ASP A 369 19.17 34.11 6.65
C ASP A 369 20.10 32.92 6.97
N GLY A 370 20.54 32.19 5.94
CA GLY A 370 21.44 31.05 6.05
C GLY A 370 20.73 29.73 6.37
N ILE A 371 19.40 29.73 6.47
CA ILE A 371 18.57 28.54 6.63
C ILE A 371 17.49 28.50 5.55
N ILE A 372 16.91 27.33 5.31
CA ILE A 372 15.86 27.17 4.29
C ILE A 372 14.58 26.76 5.00
N SER A 373 13.59 27.64 5.03
CA SER A 373 12.26 27.32 5.56
C SER A 373 11.48 26.37 4.64
N GLU A 374 10.48 25.66 5.17
CA GLU A 374 9.57 24.80 4.38
C GLU A 374 8.96 25.55 3.20
N LYS A 375 8.58 26.82 3.44
CA LYS A 375 7.98 27.70 2.44
C LYS A 375 8.98 28.01 1.31
N GLU A 376 10.19 28.41 1.65
CA GLU A 376 11.23 28.72 0.66
C GLU A 376 11.61 27.51 -0.18
N PHE A 377 11.81 26.37 0.48
CA PHE A 377 12.09 25.09 -0.17
C PHE A 377 11.01 24.75 -1.21
N CYS A 378 9.74 24.78 -0.80
CA CYS A 378 8.63 24.46 -1.68
C CYS A 378 8.49 25.48 -2.83
N GLU A 379 8.55 26.77 -2.54
CA GLU A 379 8.42 27.82 -3.55
C GLU A 379 9.52 27.74 -4.61
N GLN A 380 10.77 27.49 -4.23
CA GLN A 380 11.89 27.44 -5.16
C GLN A 380 11.87 26.17 -6.01
N ILE A 381 11.56 25.01 -5.42
CA ILE A 381 11.43 23.77 -6.19
C ILE A 381 10.28 23.87 -7.19
N VAL A 382 9.11 24.38 -6.76
CA VAL A 382 7.96 24.58 -7.64
C VAL A 382 8.31 25.55 -8.77
N LYS A 383 8.91 26.70 -8.46
CA LYS A 383 9.34 27.69 -9.46
C LYS A 383 10.29 27.08 -10.48
N HIS A 384 11.28 26.30 -10.04
CA HIS A 384 12.26 25.71 -10.93
C HIS A 384 11.65 24.68 -11.89
N VAL A 385 10.70 23.87 -11.42
CA VAL A 385 10.06 22.87 -12.27
C VAL A 385 9.09 23.50 -13.27
N TYR A 386 8.35 24.54 -12.88
CA TYR A 386 7.49 25.28 -13.80
C TYR A 386 8.28 25.93 -14.94
N ILE A 387 9.48 26.44 -14.67
CA ILE A 387 10.33 27.07 -15.69
C ILE A 387 10.77 26.06 -16.76
N GLN A 388 10.94 24.78 -16.44
CA GLN A 388 11.37 23.77 -17.43
C GLN A 388 10.25 23.20 -18.31
N GLN A 389 8.98 23.55 -18.03
CA GLN A 389 7.84 23.12 -18.84
C GLN A 389 7.52 24.07 -20.01
N PHE A 390 8.25 25.18 -20.11
CA PHE A 390 8.16 26.18 -21.16
C PHE A 390 9.53 26.37 -21.80
#